data_AF-L1LBK7-F1
#
_entry.id   AF-L1LBK7-F1
#
_cell.length_a   1.000
_cell.length_b   1.000
_cell.length_c   1.000
_cell.angle_alpha   90.00
_cell.angle_beta   90.00
_cell.angle_gamma   90.00
#
_symmetry.space_group_name_H-M   'P 1'
#
loop_
_entity.id
_entity.type
_entity.pdbx_description
1 polymer ?
#
loop_
_entity_poly.entity_id
_entity_poly.type
_entity_poly.pdbx_seq_one_letter_code
_entity_poly.pdbx_strand_id
1 'polypeptide(L)'
;MTKVNLVTDCKNGIKTKRYTPKDGVLISSVVDGDKELWKKAEGADEKCTGVRSYKKGNASFLYITIKKGDKLEPKLFEKVNGTWREVSKDEFNDKVDEMLGIPAGSATDISKSNLSIIPPGSV
;
A
#
# COMPACT_ATOMS: atom_id res chain seq x y z
N MET A 1 -20.11 7.71 -8.04
CA MET A 1 -19.83 6.99 -6.78
C MET A 1 -18.42 6.41 -6.82
N THR A 2 -17.64 6.55 -5.75
CA THR A 2 -16.31 5.92 -5.61
C THR A 2 -16.44 4.45 -5.21
N LYS A 3 -15.59 3.58 -5.76
CA LYS A 3 -15.56 2.12 -5.51
C LYS A 3 -14.75 1.71 -4.28
N VAL A 4 -13.95 2.62 -3.74
CA VAL A 4 -13.05 2.37 -2.61
C VAL A 4 -13.28 3.41 -1.50
N ASN A 5 -13.00 3.02 -0.28
CA ASN A 5 -12.79 3.91 0.86
C ASN A 5 -11.35 4.42 0.81
N LEU A 6 -11.14 5.71 1.06
CA LEU A 6 -9.83 6.34 1.11
C LEU A 6 -9.61 6.95 2.49
N VAL A 7 -8.54 6.53 3.15
CA VAL A 7 -8.02 7.18 4.36
C VAL A 7 -6.67 7.79 4.02
N THR A 8 -6.47 9.06 4.37
CA THR A 8 -5.20 9.78 4.19
C THR A 8 -4.68 10.22 5.54
N ASP A 9 -3.39 10.04 5.77
CA ASP A 9 -2.67 10.50 6.96
C ASP A 9 -1.41 11.25 6.53
N CYS A 10 -0.98 12.24 7.31
CA CYS A 10 0.21 13.03 7.06
C CYS A 10 0.98 13.22 8.37
N LYS A 11 2.14 12.57 8.50
CA LYS A 11 2.99 12.61 9.70
C LYS A 11 4.45 12.75 9.30
N ASN A 12 5.20 13.66 9.95
CA ASN A 12 6.63 13.88 9.70
C ASN A 12 7.00 14.09 8.21
N GLY A 13 6.13 14.79 7.47
CA GLY A 13 6.30 15.03 6.03
C GLY A 13 6.00 13.82 5.13
N ILE A 14 5.52 12.72 5.71
CA ILE A 14 5.15 11.49 5.00
C ILE A 14 3.64 11.48 4.82
N LYS A 15 3.21 11.47 3.55
CA LYS A 15 1.81 11.29 3.18
C LYS A 15 1.53 9.82 2.95
N THR A 16 0.66 9.26 3.77
CA THR A 16 0.19 7.87 3.65
C THR A 16 -1.25 7.87 3.15
N LYS A 17 -1.55 7.02 2.17
CA LYS A 17 -2.93 6.75 1.74
C LYS A 17 -3.24 5.28 1.84
N ARG A 18 -4.45 4.96 2.26
CA ARG A 18 -4.98 3.59 2.30
C ARG A 18 -6.28 3.55 1.51
N TYR A 19 -6.32 2.68 0.51
CA TYR A 19 -7.49 2.39 -0.29
C TYR A 19 -7.99 0.99 0.08
N THR A 20 -9.28 0.87 0.38
CA THR A 20 -9.92 -0.42 0.68
C THR A 20 -11.19 -0.52 -0.15
N PRO A 21 -11.47 -1.65 -0.83
CA PRO A 21 -12.73 -1.84 -1.53
C PRO A 21 -13.93 -1.61 -0.61
N LYS A 22 -14.99 -1.01 -1.12
CA LYS A 22 -16.28 -1.00 -0.41
C LYS A 22 -16.91 -2.39 -0.42
N ASP A 23 -17.87 -2.63 0.46
CA ASP A 23 -18.56 -3.91 0.52
C ASP A 23 -19.18 -4.28 -0.82
N GLY A 24 -19.00 -5.55 -1.22
CA GLY A 24 -19.44 -6.06 -2.52
C GLY A 24 -18.61 -5.62 -3.73
N VAL A 25 -17.59 -4.76 -3.56
CA VAL A 25 -16.74 -4.31 -4.67
C VAL A 25 -15.54 -5.25 -4.85
N LEU A 26 -15.41 -5.78 -6.06
CA LEU A 26 -14.22 -6.49 -6.52
C LEU A 26 -13.28 -5.53 -7.25
N ILE A 27 -12.04 -5.42 -6.77
CA ILE A 27 -10.98 -4.68 -7.48
C ILE A 27 -10.11 -5.69 -8.24
N SER A 28 -10.13 -5.59 -9.58
CA SER A 28 -9.42 -6.46 -10.51
C SER A 28 -8.23 -5.80 -11.20
N SER A 29 -7.97 -4.51 -10.96
CA SER A 29 -6.77 -3.81 -11.46
C SER A 29 -6.41 -2.62 -10.58
N VAL A 30 -5.13 -2.26 -10.60
CA VAL A 30 -4.55 -1.07 -9.97
C VAL A 30 -3.63 -0.41 -10.97
N VAL A 31 -3.85 0.88 -11.22
CA VAL A 31 -3.13 1.70 -12.21
C VAL A 31 -2.69 3.03 -11.59
N ASP A 32 -1.56 3.58 -12.04
CA ASP A 32 -1.14 4.95 -11.77
C ASP A 32 -0.79 5.65 -13.09
N GLY A 33 -1.64 6.58 -13.53
CA GLY A 33 -1.59 7.12 -14.89
C GLY A 33 -1.74 6.00 -15.92
N ASP A 34 -0.79 5.91 -16.84
CA ASP A 34 -0.75 4.88 -17.88
C ASP A 34 -0.07 3.56 -17.43
N LYS A 35 0.48 3.53 -16.21
CA LYS A 35 1.18 2.35 -15.69
C LYS A 35 0.19 1.42 -15.00
N GLU A 36 0.00 0.24 -15.58
CA GLU A 36 -0.61 -0.90 -14.88
C GLU A 36 0.38 -1.46 -13.85
N LEU A 37 -0.01 -1.42 -12.58
CA LEU A 37 0.79 -1.93 -11.46
C LEU A 37 0.35 -3.34 -11.08
N TRP A 38 -0.94 -3.63 -11.22
CA TRP A 38 -1.45 -4.98 -11.10
C TRP A 38 -2.76 -5.13 -11.87
N LYS A 39 -2.97 -6.30 -12.45
CA LYS A 39 -4.23 -6.73 -13.03
C LYS A 39 -4.44 -8.19 -12.74
N LYS A 40 -5.66 -8.52 -12.35
CA LYS A 40 -6.13 -9.88 -12.15
C LYS A 40 -6.02 -10.65 -13.47
N ALA A 41 -5.45 -11.84 -13.43
CA ALA A 41 -5.50 -12.75 -14.56
C ALA A 41 -6.95 -13.19 -14.85
N GLU A 42 -7.25 -13.48 -16.12
CA GLU A 42 -8.56 -13.99 -16.52
C GLU A 42 -8.83 -15.36 -15.88
N GLY A 43 -10.05 -15.58 -15.39
CA GLY A 43 -10.42 -16.80 -14.68
C GLY A 43 -9.80 -16.98 -13.28
N ALA A 44 -8.87 -16.13 -12.85
CA ALA A 44 -8.25 -16.24 -11.54
C ALA A 44 -9.18 -15.77 -10.41
N ASP A 45 -9.19 -16.53 -9.32
CA ASP A 45 -9.80 -16.16 -8.04
C ASP A 45 -8.83 -15.32 -7.20
N GLU A 46 -8.54 -14.13 -7.73
CA GLU A 46 -7.65 -13.15 -7.11
C GLU A 46 -8.38 -11.81 -6.98
N LYS A 47 -8.15 -11.10 -5.87
CA LYS A 47 -8.71 -9.76 -5.69
C LYS A 47 -7.80 -8.86 -4.89
N CYS A 48 -7.75 -7.59 -5.27
CA CYS A 48 -7.10 -6.58 -4.44
C CYS A 48 -8.02 -6.25 -3.25
N THR A 49 -7.51 -6.47 -2.03
CA THR A 49 -8.23 -6.17 -0.78
C THR A 49 -7.75 -4.88 -0.12
N GLY A 50 -6.65 -4.31 -0.60
CA GLY A 50 -6.18 -3.02 -0.15
C GLY A 50 -4.97 -2.52 -0.91
N VAL A 51 -4.80 -1.20 -0.92
CA VAL A 51 -3.61 -0.52 -1.42
C VAL A 51 -3.13 0.48 -0.38
N ARG A 52 -1.84 0.48 -0.06
CA ARG A 52 -1.21 1.50 0.77
C ARG A 52 -0.12 2.21 -0.02
N SER A 53 -0.11 3.54 0.00
CA SER A 53 0.97 4.34 -0.60
C SER A 53 1.66 5.20 0.44
N TYR A 54 2.98 5.31 0.37
CA TYR A 54 3.80 6.21 1.19
C TYR A 54 4.52 7.20 0.29
N LYS A 55 4.54 8.48 0.66
CA LYS A 55 5.24 9.53 -0.10
C LYS A 55 5.95 10.50 0.84
N LYS A 56 7.25 10.73 0.61
CA LYS A 56 8.06 11.76 1.28
C LYS A 56 8.99 12.39 0.25
N GLY A 57 8.83 13.69 0.00
CA GLY A 57 9.54 14.37 -1.10
C GLY A 57 9.27 13.68 -2.44
N ASN A 58 10.35 13.21 -3.08
CA ASN A 58 10.31 12.52 -4.38
C ASN A 58 10.18 10.99 -4.26
N ALA A 59 10.40 10.42 -3.08
CA ALA A 59 10.26 8.98 -2.86
C ALA A 59 8.78 8.60 -2.73
N SER A 60 8.36 7.57 -3.46
CA SER A 60 7.01 7.01 -3.36
C SER A 60 7.05 5.48 -3.36
N PHE A 61 6.25 4.87 -2.49
CA PHE A 61 6.14 3.43 -2.34
C PHE A 61 4.67 3.01 -2.44
N LEU A 62 4.43 1.82 -2.98
CA LEU A 62 3.09 1.24 -3.09
C LEU A 62 3.09 -0.23 -2.64
N TYR A 63 2.16 -0.56 -1.76
CA TYR A 63 1.87 -1.92 -1.31
C TYR A 63 0.47 -2.28 -1.79
N ILE A 64 0.34 -3.32 -2.62
CA ILE A 64 -0.95 -3.85 -3.08
C ILE A 64 -1.16 -5.20 -2.41
N THR A 65 -2.20 -5.33 -1.60
CA THR A 65 -2.60 -6.60 -0.98
C THR A 65 -3.51 -7.37 -1.94
N ILE A 66 -3.05 -8.52 -2.43
CA ILE A 66 -3.84 -9.42 -3.28
C ILE A 66 -4.20 -10.65 -2.45
N LYS A 67 -5.49 -10.99 -2.43
CA LYS A 67 -5.99 -12.24 -1.83
C LYS A 67 -6.20 -13.26 -2.94
N LYS A 68 -5.60 -14.45 -2.78
CA LYS A 68 -5.70 -15.61 -3.68
C LYS A 68 -6.11 -16.83 -2.86
N GLY A 69 -7.40 -17.19 -2.90
CA GLY A 69 -7.97 -18.12 -1.92
C GLY A 69 -7.71 -17.63 -0.49
N ASP A 70 -7.04 -18.42 0.33
CA ASP A 70 -6.68 -18.08 1.71
C ASP A 70 -5.31 -17.40 1.86
N LYS A 71 -4.56 -17.23 0.76
CA LYS A 71 -3.23 -16.61 0.77
C LYS A 71 -3.32 -15.11 0.51
N LEU A 72 -2.40 -14.37 1.13
CA LEU A 72 -2.14 -12.97 0.82
C LEU A 72 -0.78 -12.85 0.14
N GLU A 73 -0.79 -12.40 -1.11
CA GLU A 73 0.40 -12.26 -1.95
C GLU A 73 0.54 -10.79 -2.36
N PRO A 74 1.39 -10.00 -1.68
CA PRO A 74 1.47 -8.59 -1.99
C PRO A 74 2.32 -8.32 -3.24
N LYS A 75 1.98 -7.26 -3.97
CA LYS A 75 2.90 -6.62 -4.93
C LYS A 75 3.40 -5.29 -4.37
N LEU A 76 4.70 -5.07 -4.48
CA LEU A 76 5.42 -3.98 -3.82
C LEU A 76 6.17 -3.18 -4.85
N PHE A 77 6.03 -1.85 -4.82
CA PHE A 77 6.64 -0.97 -5.80
C PHE A 77 7.31 0.23 -5.16
N GLU A 78 8.37 0.69 -5.81
CA GLU A 78 9.01 1.98 -5.58
C GLU A 78 8.93 2.82 -6.87
N LYS A 79 8.67 4.12 -6.73
CA LYS A 79 8.72 5.07 -7.83
C LYS A 79 10.06 5.80 -7.80
N VAL A 80 10.92 5.52 -8.78
CA VAL A 80 12.22 6.18 -8.97
C VAL A 80 12.16 6.96 -10.28
N ASN A 81 12.51 8.26 -10.24
CA ASN A 81 12.50 9.14 -11.42
C ASN A 81 11.16 9.10 -12.20
N GLY A 82 10.05 9.07 -11.46
CA GLY A 82 8.70 9.02 -12.04
C GLY A 82 8.26 7.64 -12.54
N THR A 83 9.11 6.62 -12.51
CA THR A 83 8.81 5.27 -13.00
C THR A 83 8.67 4.28 -11.86
N TRP A 84 7.61 3.47 -11.89
CA TRP A 84 7.41 2.39 -10.94
C TRP A 84 8.20 1.15 -11.31
N ARG A 85 8.88 0.56 -10.32
CA ARG A 85 9.48 -0.77 -10.41
C ARG A 85 9.01 -1.64 -9.25
N GLU A 86 8.86 -2.93 -9.52
CA GLU A 86 8.56 -3.92 -8.48
C GLU A 86 9.83 -4.15 -7.62
N VAL A 87 9.64 -4.34 -6.31
CA VAL A 87 10.72 -4.55 -5.33
C VAL A 87 10.40 -5.76 -4.45
N SER A 88 11.43 -6.32 -3.82
CA SER A 88 11.23 -7.40 -2.84
C SER A 88 10.56 -6.88 -1.55
N LYS A 89 10.06 -7.80 -0.72
CA LYS A 89 9.49 -7.45 0.59
C LYS A 89 10.53 -6.80 1.50
N ASP A 90 11.75 -7.34 1.50
CA ASP A 90 12.82 -6.84 2.35
C ASP A 90 13.25 -5.44 1.89
N GLU A 91 13.47 -5.25 0.58
CA GLU A 91 13.82 -3.94 0.02
C GLU A 91 12.72 -2.88 0.29
N PHE A 92 11.45 -3.27 0.17
CA PHE A 92 10.33 -2.38 0.48
C PHE A 92 10.33 -1.98 1.96
N ASN A 93 10.46 -2.96 2.85
CA ASN A 93 10.43 -2.72 4.30
C ASN A 93 11.59 -1.82 4.71
N ASP A 94 12.83 -2.14 4.29
CA ASP A 94 14.02 -1.38 4.64
C ASP A 94 13.87 0.10 4.26
N LYS A 95 13.39 0.38 3.04
CA LYS A 95 13.23 1.75 2.54
C LYS A 95 12.07 2.49 3.17
N VAL A 96 10.97 1.80 3.46
CA VAL A 96 9.82 2.43 4.13
C VAL A 96 10.14 2.69 5.60
N ASP A 97 10.87 1.80 6.27
CA ASP A 97 11.33 2.00 7.64
C ASP A 97 12.31 3.19 7.71
N GLU A 98 13.27 3.28 6.78
CA GLU A 98 14.14 4.44 6.64
C GLU A 98 13.32 5.73 6.42
N MET A 99 12.31 5.69 5.55
CA MET A 99 11.42 6.83 5.31
C MET A 99 10.71 7.28 6.58
N LEU A 100 10.24 6.32 7.38
CA LEU A 100 9.52 6.51 8.64
C LEU A 100 10.43 6.87 9.81
N GLY A 101 11.76 6.74 9.67
CA GLY A 101 12.72 6.95 10.74
C GLY A 101 12.74 5.80 11.77
N ILE A 102 12.37 4.60 11.34
CA ILE A 102 12.37 3.39 12.16
C ILE A 102 13.77 2.73 12.03
N PRO A 103 14.44 2.38 13.16
CA PRO A 103 15.74 1.71 13.10
C PRO A 103 15.64 0.31 12.46
N ALA A 104 16.56 0.00 11.54
CA ALA A 104 16.71 -1.33 10.96
C ALA A 104 16.92 -2.38 12.07
N GLY A 105 16.08 -3.41 12.08
CA GLY A 105 16.08 -4.46 13.11
C GLY A 105 14.88 -4.41 14.08
N SER A 106 14.04 -3.37 14.01
CA SER A 106 12.70 -3.47 14.62
C SER A 106 11.82 -4.33 13.71
N ALA A 107 11.37 -5.48 14.19
CA ALA A 107 10.51 -6.39 13.43
C ALA A 107 9.11 -5.78 13.26
N THR A 108 8.95 -4.78 12.39
CA THR A 108 7.65 -4.28 12.01
C THR A 108 7.20 -4.99 10.74
N ASP A 109 6.40 -6.04 10.92
CA ASP A 109 5.66 -6.59 9.78
C ASP A 109 4.67 -5.50 9.34
N ILE A 110 5.04 -4.71 8.32
CA ILE A 110 4.22 -3.59 7.85
C ILE A 110 2.84 -4.06 7.38
N SER A 111 2.70 -5.35 7.03
CA SER A 111 1.40 -6.00 6.79
C SER A 111 0.47 -5.99 8.02
N LYS A 112 1.07 -5.95 9.22
CA LYS A 112 0.42 -5.86 10.54
C LYS A 112 0.56 -4.50 11.20
N SER A 113 1.12 -3.49 10.51
CA SER A 113 1.18 -2.12 11.02
C SER A 113 -0.24 -1.54 11.18
N ASN A 114 -0.79 -1.82 12.35
CA ASN A 114 -1.85 -1.10 13.02
C ASN A 114 -1.21 0.24 13.44
N LEU A 115 -1.02 1.14 12.48
CA LEU A 115 -1.04 2.56 12.80
C LEU A 115 -2.42 2.81 13.42
N SER A 116 -2.50 2.69 14.74
CA SER A 116 -3.67 3.05 15.52
C SER A 116 -3.91 4.53 15.26
N ILE A 117 -5.00 4.80 14.56
CA ILE A 117 -5.57 6.13 14.53
C ILE A 117 -6.15 6.31 15.93
N ILE A 118 -5.41 6.97 16.81
CA ILE A 118 -6.03 7.61 17.97
C ILE A 118 -6.82 8.78 17.36
N PRO A 119 -8.16 8.81 17.47
CA PRO A 119 -8.94 9.96 17.01
C PRO A 119 -8.48 11.20 17.80
N PRO A 120 -8.25 12.35 17.16
CA PRO A 120 -8.13 13.60 17.91
C PRO A 120 -9.51 13.95 18.46
N GLY A 121 -9.71 13.77 19.76
CA GLY A 121 -10.90 14.23 20.49
C GLY A 121 -11.75 13.12 21.08
N SER A 122 -11.31 12.54 22.20
CA SER A 122 -12.21 12.09 23.24
C SER A 122 -12.13 13.13 24.36
N VAL A 123 -13.09 14.05 24.37
CA VAL A 123 -13.50 14.76 25.57
C VAL A 123 -14.67 14.01 26.19
#